data_AF-A0A1Y3B919-F1
#
_entry.id   AF-A0A1Y3B919-F1
#
_cell.length_a   1.000
_cell.length_b   1.000
_cell.length_c   1.000
_cell.angle_alpha   90.00
_cell.angle_beta   90.00
_cell.angle_gamma   90.00
#
_symmetry.space_group_name_H-M   'P 1'
#
loop_
_entity.id
_entity.type
_entity.pdbx_description
1 polymer ?
#
loop_
_entity_poly.entity_id
_entity_poly.type
_entity_poly.pdbx_seq_one_letter_code
_entity_poly.pdbx_strand_id
1 'polypeptide(L)' 'MLQGALQRASNHIWFDRFEIKDKQLVVKRLSMYINDPKNLPILIFPEGTCINNSAVMMFKKGSFEIANIVYPVAIKV' A
#
# COMPACT_ATOMS: atom_id res chain seq x y z
N MET A 1 21.82 2.36 -10.94
CA MET A 1 22.22 1.27 -10.00
C MET A 1 21.64 1.46 -8.61
N LEU A 2 21.76 2.65 -7.98
CA LEU A 2 21.31 2.89 -6.60
C LEU A 2 19.80 2.70 -6.38
N GLN A 3 18.96 3.29 -7.24
CA GLN A 3 17.50 3.22 -7.08
C GLN A 3 16.96 1.77 -7.10
N GLY A 4 17.47 0.92 -8.00
CA GLY A 4 17.13 -0.50 -8.03
C GLY A 4 17.65 -1.29 -6.84
N ALA A 5 18.79 -0.89 -6.26
CA ALA A 5 19.29 -1.49 -5.02
C ALA A 5 18.41 -1.12 -3.82
N LEU A 6 17.99 0.14 -3.70
CA LEU A 6 17.06 0.61 -2.67
C LEU A 6 15.69 -0.07 -2.78
N GLN A 7 15.19 -0.24 -4.01
CA GLN A 7 13.93 -0.92 -4.26
C GLN A 7 13.96 -2.40 -3.86
N ARG A 8 15.13 -3.06 -3.94
CA ARG A 8 15.31 -4.45 -3.46
C ARG A 8 15.59 -4.55 -1.97
N ALA A 9 16.22 -3.54 -1.39
CA ALA A 9 16.53 -3.48 0.04
C ALA A 9 15.31 -3.10 0.89
N SER A 10 14.28 -2.52 0.27
CA SER A 10 13.05 -2.12 0.93
C SER A 10 12.02 -3.25 0.84
N ASN A 11 11.31 -3.50 1.94
CA ASN A 11 10.27 -4.53 2.04
C ASN A 11 8.96 -4.12 1.33
N HIS A 12 9.03 -3.86 0.02
CA HIS A 12 7.88 -3.51 -0.80
C HIS A 12 7.07 -4.75 -1.19
N ILE A 13 5.75 -4.62 -1.17
CA ILE A 13 4.82 -5.65 -1.67
C ILE A 13 4.46 -5.31 -3.11
N TRP A 14 4.88 -6.17 -4.05
CA TRP A 14 4.60 -6.03 -5.48
C TRP A 14 3.38 -6.86 -5.87
N PHE A 15 2.54 -6.30 -6.74
CA PHE A 15 1.35 -6.97 -7.27
C PHE A 15 0.90 -6.39 -8.61
N ASP A 16 0.21 -7.20 -9.41
CA ASP A 16 -0.43 -6.77 -10.64
C ASP A 16 -1.85 -6.28 -10.38
N ARG A 17 -2.19 -5.10 -10.89
CA ARG A 17 -3.52 -4.49 -10.74
C ARG A 17 -4.57 -5.10 -11.67
N PHE A 18 -4.14 -5.73 -12.77
CA PHE A 18 -5.04 -6.30 -13.77
C PHE A 18 -5.36 -7.78 -13.50
N GLU A 19 -4.59 -8.44 -12.64
CA GLU A 19 -4.83 -9.83 -12.30
C GLU A 19 -5.81 -9.94 -11.11
N ILE A 20 -7.06 -10.30 -11.41
CA ILE A 20 -8.15 -10.40 -10.41
C ILE A 20 -7.80 -11.41 -9.29
N LYS A 21 -7.10 -12.50 -9.63
CA LYS A 21 -6.64 -13.49 -8.65
C LYS A 21 -5.57 -12.91 -7.72
N ASP A 22 -4.77 -11.96 -8.20
CA ASP A 22 -3.70 -11.35 -7.41
C ASP A 22 -4.27 -10.40 -6.34
N LYS A 23 -5.46 -9.81 -6.56
CA LYS A 23 -6.12 -8.95 -5.54
C LYS A 23 -6.36 -9.68 -4.21
N GLN A 24 -6.86 -10.92 -4.24
CA GLN A 24 -7.09 -11.69 -3.01
C GLN A 24 -5.77 -12.09 -2.34
N LEU A 25 -4.76 -12.42 -3.16
CA LEU A 25 -3.43 -12.78 -2.68
C LEU A 25 -2.73 -11.59 -2.01
N VAL A 26 -2.88 -10.39 -2.56
CA VAL A 26 -2.38 -9.14 -1.99
C VAL A 26 -3.00 -8.85 -0.64
N VAL A 27 -4.33 -8.94 -0.53
CA VAL A 27 -5.04 -8.77 0.75
C VAL A 27 -4.51 -9.74 1.79
N LYS A 28 -4.34 -11.01 1.42
CA LYS A 28 -3.80 -12.05 2.31
C LYS A 28 -2.36 -11.76 2.73
N ARG A 29 -1.49 -11.36 1.79
CA ARG A 29 -0.09 -10.98 2.05
C ARG A 29 0.00 -9.77 2.97
N LEU A 30 -0.79 -8.73 2.72
CA LEU A 30 -0.86 -7.53 3.56
C LEU A 30 -1.32 -7.89 4.98
N SER A 31 -2.37 -8.70 5.10
CA SER A 31 -2.87 -9.16 6.40
C SER A 31 -1.82 -9.96 7.16
N MET A 32 -1.10 -10.88 6.51
CA MET A 32 0.00 -11.61 7.15
C MET A 32 1.13 -10.68 7.60
N TYR A 33 1.48 -9.69 6.79
CA TYR A 33 2.58 -8.76 7.07
C TYR A 33 2.29 -7.88 8.30
N ILE A 34 1.09 -7.30 8.41
CA ILE A 34 0.75 -6.43 9.53
C ILE A 34 0.62 -7.16 10.88
N ASN A 35 0.37 -8.48 10.85
CA ASN A 35 0.20 -9.29 12.05
C ASN A 35 1.54 -9.73 12.66
N ASP A 36 2.66 -9.51 11.96
CA ASP A 36 3.99 -9.76 12.51
C ASP A 36 4.56 -8.46 13.10
N PRO A 37 4.76 -8.37 14.43
CA PRO A 37 5.25 -7.17 15.09
C PRO A 37 6.71 -6.81 14.76
N LYS A 38 7.46 -7.71 14.09
CA LYS A 38 8.83 -7.43 13.63
C LYS A 38 8.85 -6.63 12.32
N ASN A 39 7.74 -6.58 11.61
CA ASN A 39 7.64 -5.86 10.35
C ASN A 39 7.54 -4.35 10.56
N LEU A 40 8.03 -3.60 9.57
CA LEU A 40 7.93 -2.15 9.57
C LEU A 40 6.50 -1.71 9.23
N PRO A 41 6.06 -0.51 9.65
CA PRO A 41 4.77 0.03 9.24
C PRO A 41 4.66 0.16 7.72
N ILE A 42 3.46 -0.08 7.18
CA ILE A 42 3.19 0.06 5.74
C ILE A 42 2.70 1.48 5.44
N LEU A 43 3.33 2.12 4.45
CA LEU A 43 2.81 3.33 3.84
C LEU A 43 1.89 2.97 2.67
N ILE A 44 0.63 3.37 2.73
CA ILE A 44 -0.36 3.16 1.67
C ILE A 44 -0.93 4.48 1.18
N PHE A 45 -1.17 4.57 -0.13
CA PHE A 45 -1.95 5.64 -0.74
C PHE A 45 -3.34 5.10 -1.04
N PRO A 46 -4.35 5.36 -0.18
CA PRO A 46 -5.66 4.69 -0.26
C PRO A 46 -6.48 5.06 -1.51
N GLU A 47 -6.06 6.10 -2.24
CA GLU A 47 -6.61 6.47 -3.54
C GLU A 47 -6.19 5.48 -4.66
N GLY A 48 -4.98 4.92 -4.58
CA GLY A 48 -4.46 3.93 -5.54
C GLY A 48 -3.96 4.51 -6.87
N THR A 49 -4.04 5.83 -7.07
CA THR A 49 -3.58 6.57 -8.25
C THR A 49 -3.01 7.92 -7.85
N CYS A 50 -1.96 8.39 -8.53
CA CYS A 50 -1.49 9.77 -8.39
C CYS A 50 -2.42 10.70 -9.16
N ILE A 51 -2.73 11.86 -8.57
CA ILE A 51 -3.56 12.90 -9.20
C ILE A 51 -2.86 14.25 -9.20
N ASN A 52 -3.11 15.05 -10.24
CA ASN A 52 -2.56 16.40 -10.39
C ASN A 52 -3.47 17.46 -9.73
N ASN A 53 -3.93 17.21 -8.50
CA ASN A 53 -4.78 18.12 -7.71
C ASN A 53 -6.07 18.62 -8.38
N SER A 54 -6.53 17.95 -9.45
CA SER A 54 -7.68 18.38 -10.26
C SER A 54 -9.01 17.76 -9.85
N ALA A 55 -9.00 16.76 -8.96
CA ALA A 55 -10.19 16.08 -8.48
C ALA A 55 -9.99 15.51 -7.07
N VAL A 56 -11.07 15.37 -6.30
CA VAL A 56 -11.09 14.60 -5.06
C VAL A 56 -11.45 13.16 -5.41
N MET A 57 -10.62 12.20 -5.00
CA MET A 57 -10.92 10.78 -5.16
C MET A 57 -11.40 10.16 -3.85
N MET A 58 -12.33 9.21 -3.98
CA MET A 58 -12.75 8.37 -2.86
C MET A 58 -11.66 7.36 -2.53
N PHE A 59 -11.39 7.22 -1.24
CA PHE A 59 -10.54 6.15 -0.73
C PHE A 59 -11.14 4.78 -1.08
N LYS A 60 -10.26 3.85 -1.45
CA LYS A 60 -10.64 2.45 -1.66
C LYS A 60 -10.87 1.80 -0.31
N LYS A 61 -12.09 1.30 -0.07
CA LYS A 61 -12.49 0.61 1.17
C LYS A 61 -11.49 -0.48 1.58
N GLY A 62 -11.01 -1.27 0.61
CA GLY A 62 -10.05 -2.35 0.85
C GLY A 62 -8.71 -1.90 1.44
N SER A 63 -8.33 -0.62 1.32
CA SER A 63 -7.12 -0.07 1.95
C SER A 63 -7.23 -0.01 3.47
N PHE A 64 -8.44 0.07 4.02
CA PHE A 64 -8.69 0.18 5.47
C PHE A 64 -9.20 -1.13 6.07
N GLU A 65 -9.80 -2.03 5.28
CA GLU A 65 -10.28 -3.33 5.77
C GLU A 65 -9.17 -4.23 6.29
N ILE A 66 -7.93 -4.02 5.83
CA ILE A 66 -6.81 -4.87 6.20
C ILE A 66 -6.16 -4.40 7.49
N ALA A 67 -6.18 -3.10 7.81
CA ALA A 67 -5.41 -2.52 8.90
C ALA A 67 -6.24 -2.27 10.16
N ASN A 68 -5.79 -2.78 11.30
CA ASN A 68 -6.44 -2.56 12.60
C ASN A 68 -6.09 -1.19 13.21
N ILE A 69 -4.88 -0.68 12.95
CA ILE A 69 -4.38 0.59 13.46
C ILE A 69 -3.92 1.42 12.26
N VAL A 70 -4.39 2.66 12.18
CA VAL A 70 -4.09 3.59 11.08
C VAL A 70 -3.55 4.90 11.63
N TYR A 71 -2.40 5.33 11.10
CA TYR A 71 -1.79 6.62 11.40
C TYR A 71 -1.99 7.57 10.21
N PRO A 72 -2.93 8.54 10.29
CA PRO A 72 -3.17 9.45 9.19
C PRO A 72 -2.00 10.43 9.02
N VAL A 73 -1.59 10.66 7.77
CA VAL A 73 -0.56 11.63 7.41
C VAL A 73 -1.11 12.56 6.33
N ALA A 74 -0.99 13.87 6.54
CA ALA A 74 -1.30 14.88 5.54
C ALA A 74 -0.02 15.29 4.81
N ILE A 75 -0.03 15.19 3.49
CA ILE A 75 1.08 15.59 2.63
C ILE A 75 0.60 16.77 1.79
N LYS A 76 1.32 17.88 1.83
CA LYS A 76 1.11 19.04 0.96
C LYS A 76 2.30 19.15 0.02
N VAL A 77 2.02 19.15 -1.28
CA VAL A 77 3.00 19.45 -2.34
C VAL A 77 3.15 20.97 -2.45
#